data_AF-A0A3M7RHT2-F1
#
_entry.id   AF-A0A3M7RHT2-F1
#
_cell.length_a   1.000
_cell.length_b   1.000
_cell.length_c   1.000
_cell.angle_alpha   90.00
_cell.angle_beta   90.00
_cell.angle_gamma   90.00
#
_symmetry.space_group_name_H-M   'P 1'
#
loop_
_entity.id
_entity.type
_entity.pdbx_description
1 polymer ?
#
loop_
_entity_poly.entity_id
_entity_poly.type
_entity_poly.pdbx_seq_one_letter_code
_entity_poly.pdbx_strand_id
1 'polypeptide(L)'
;MKILDQHNLSVINDASHTYKSSKSVIDLIITTEDLLPKTTDFNTNHNYNISDHWPVQINIILNKPVHTTQITNWDTFNNSLVELTYVTQPSINSSSDLNNEVAKFNCNIVIALSNATKAVKTKERPIKLPPDVKAMIKIKVKLQRLFSNTQSQLTKNNINYINNKIKKVTLSLRHEKWNSTFATLIDSKPSEKQFWNKLKTQTESTEALPNSTLNSDEKVETFAKHFEQTFTTNCKTKPKPSLFKYYTTNKHNTPISSAELDKAISNLKNTNSKGLD
;
A
#
# COMPACT_ATOMS: atom_id res chain seq x y z
N MET A 1 0.57 -0.71 -27.72
CA MET A 1 -0.05 -0.21 -26.47
C MET A 1 -1.09 -1.20 -25.88
N LYS A 2 -0.91 -2.54 -26.00
CA LYS A 2 -1.84 -3.53 -25.39
C LYS A 2 -1.45 -3.95 -23.98
N ILE A 3 -0.16 -3.88 -23.65
CA ILE A 3 0.41 -4.45 -22.42
C ILE A 3 0.15 -3.56 -21.20
N LEU A 4 0.34 -2.24 -21.33
CA LEU A 4 0.11 -1.30 -20.22
C LEU A 4 -1.35 -1.34 -19.76
N ASP A 5 -2.28 -1.31 -20.72
CA ASP A 5 -3.73 -1.40 -20.45
C ASP A 5 -4.14 -2.77 -19.89
N GLN A 6 -3.55 -3.86 -20.41
CA GLN A 6 -3.83 -5.21 -19.91
C GLN A 6 -3.40 -5.40 -18.46
N HIS A 7 -2.36 -4.69 -18.01
CA HIS A 7 -1.77 -4.85 -16.69
C HIS A 7 -2.04 -3.67 -15.74
N ASN A 8 -2.88 -2.71 -16.13
CA ASN A 8 -3.24 -1.55 -15.31
C ASN A 8 -2.01 -0.74 -14.86
N LEU A 9 -1.10 -0.49 -15.81
CA LEU A 9 0.19 0.17 -15.59
C LEU A 9 0.20 1.59 -16.16
N SER A 10 0.71 2.53 -15.39
CA SER A 10 0.94 3.93 -15.75
C SER A 10 2.45 4.20 -15.92
N VAL A 11 2.80 5.19 -16.74
CA VAL A 11 4.20 5.55 -17.04
C VAL A 11 4.48 6.98 -16.57
N ILE A 12 5.50 7.22 -15.77
CA ILE A 12 5.84 8.54 -15.22
C ILE A 12 7.18 8.99 -15.79
N ASN A 13 7.20 10.18 -16.37
CA ASN A 13 8.38 10.94 -16.78
C ASN A 13 7.96 12.41 -17.00
N ASP A 14 8.84 13.36 -16.71
CA ASP A 14 8.61 14.82 -16.80
C ASP A 14 9.24 15.46 -18.06
N ALA A 15 9.56 14.65 -19.06
CA ALA A 15 10.38 14.96 -20.24
C ALA A 15 11.84 15.33 -19.94
N SER A 16 12.33 15.09 -18.72
CA SER A 16 13.75 15.21 -18.42
C SER A 16 14.55 14.11 -19.10
N HIS A 17 15.54 14.53 -19.87
CA HIS A 17 16.57 13.63 -20.39
C HIS A 17 17.40 13.06 -19.25
N THR A 18 17.72 11.78 -19.36
CA THR A 18 18.47 11.05 -18.35
C THR A 18 19.85 10.67 -18.86
N TYR A 19 20.04 10.51 -20.17
CA TYR A 19 21.36 10.24 -20.72
C TYR A 19 22.22 11.51 -20.78
N LYS A 20 23.49 11.38 -20.38
CA LYS A 20 24.40 12.53 -20.27
C LYS A 20 24.84 13.09 -21.62
N SER A 21 25.01 12.21 -22.60
CA SER A 21 25.58 12.60 -23.90
C SER A 21 24.52 13.01 -24.92
N SER A 22 23.23 12.80 -24.63
CA SER A 22 22.13 13.23 -25.50
C SER A 22 20.88 13.61 -24.72
N LYS A 23 20.23 14.69 -25.18
CA LYS A 23 18.93 15.14 -24.67
C LYS A 23 17.75 14.34 -25.23
N SER A 24 18.00 13.39 -26.12
CA SER A 24 16.94 12.60 -26.79
C SER A 24 16.55 11.33 -26.04
N VAL A 25 17.27 10.97 -24.98
CA VAL A 25 17.05 9.73 -24.23
C VAL A 25 16.44 10.07 -22.88
N ILE A 26 15.31 9.43 -22.59
CA ILE A 26 14.54 9.59 -21.36
C ILE A 26 14.34 8.22 -20.73
N ASP A 27 14.45 8.14 -19.40
CA ASP A 27 14.08 6.93 -18.65
C ASP A 27 12.70 7.08 -18.02
N LEU A 28 11.97 5.97 -18.02
CA LEU A 28 10.56 5.93 -17.63
C LEU A 28 10.40 5.15 -16.34
N ILE A 29 9.51 5.61 -15.47
CA ILE A 29 9.06 4.83 -14.31
C ILE A 29 7.72 4.21 -14.63
N ILE A 30 7.59 2.90 -14.47
CA ILE A 30 6.32 2.18 -14.66
C ILE A 30 5.75 1.86 -13.28
N THR A 31 4.50 2.25 -13.04
CA THR A 31 3.79 2.02 -11.78
C THR A 31 2.39 1.47 -12.05
N THR A 32 1.70 1.00 -11.03
CA THR A 32 0.27 0.66 -11.13
C THR A 32 -0.58 1.92 -11.02
N GLU A 33 -1.75 1.94 -11.66
CA GLU A 33 -2.72 3.05 -11.54
C GLU A 33 -3.06 3.41 -10.07
N ASP A 34 -3.11 2.44 -9.16
CA ASP A 34 -3.40 2.68 -7.73
C ASP A 34 -2.32 3.48 -6.98
N LEU A 35 -1.10 3.52 -7.52
CA LEU A 35 0.03 4.25 -6.95
C LEU A 35 0.21 5.62 -7.61
N LEU A 36 -0.33 5.82 -8.83
CA LEU A 36 -0.18 7.07 -9.56
C LEU A 36 -0.72 8.30 -8.77
N PRO A 37 -1.92 8.27 -8.16
CA PRO A 37 -2.41 9.39 -7.34
C PRO A 37 -1.63 9.62 -6.05
N LYS A 38 -0.79 8.65 -5.65
CA LYS A 38 0.04 8.73 -4.43
C LYS A 38 1.45 9.23 -4.73
N THR A 39 1.80 9.34 -6.01
CA THR A 39 3.08 9.90 -6.45
C THR A 39 2.98 11.42 -6.43
N THR A 40 3.91 12.10 -5.75
CA THR A 40 3.88 13.57 -5.65
C THR A 40 4.83 14.24 -6.64
N ASP A 41 6.01 13.66 -6.84
CA ASP A 41 7.07 14.28 -7.63
C ASP A 41 7.80 13.23 -8.45
N PHE A 42 8.27 13.62 -9.63
CA PHE A 42 9.27 12.93 -10.44
C PHE A 42 10.46 13.87 -10.60
N ASN A 43 11.67 13.37 -10.40
CA ASN A 43 12.89 14.15 -10.61
C ASN A 43 13.99 13.30 -11.22
N THR A 44 14.77 13.90 -12.12
CA THR A 44 16.05 13.34 -12.58
C THR A 44 17.17 13.94 -11.76
N ASN A 45 17.96 13.10 -11.08
CA ASN A 45 18.98 13.57 -10.17
C ASN A 45 20.32 13.77 -10.89
N HIS A 46 20.55 15.00 -11.33
CA HIS A 46 21.75 15.38 -12.07
C HIS A 46 23.04 15.43 -11.22
N ASN A 47 22.93 15.32 -9.89
CA ASN A 47 24.07 15.41 -8.97
C ASN A 47 24.83 14.08 -8.84
N TYR A 48 24.24 12.96 -9.27
CA TYR A 48 24.91 11.65 -9.21
C TYR A 48 25.63 11.35 -10.53
N ASN A 49 26.96 11.29 -10.48
CA ASN A 49 27.80 10.98 -11.64
C ASN A 49 28.32 9.53 -11.62
N ILE A 50 27.40 8.57 -11.54
CA ILE A 50 27.71 7.13 -11.33
C ILE A 50 27.49 6.24 -12.56
N SER A 51 26.76 6.72 -13.57
CA SER A 51 26.46 6.01 -14.82
C SER A 51 26.42 7.03 -15.97
N ASP A 52 26.38 6.57 -17.21
CA ASP A 52 26.04 7.35 -18.39
C ASP A 52 24.61 7.92 -18.38
N HIS A 53 23.74 7.42 -17.51
CA HIS A 53 22.42 7.97 -17.19
C HIS A 53 22.40 8.64 -15.80
N TRP A 54 21.58 9.69 -15.66
CA TRP A 54 21.17 10.26 -14.38
C TRP A 54 19.96 9.50 -13.82
N PRO A 55 19.97 9.12 -12.54
CA PRO A 55 18.89 8.34 -11.96
C PRO A 55 17.59 9.15 -11.86
N VAL A 56 16.47 8.47 -12.14
CA VAL A 56 15.11 8.99 -11.96
C VAL A 56 14.56 8.60 -10.58
N GLN A 57 13.87 9.52 -9.93
CA GLN A 57 13.33 9.36 -8.58
C GLN A 57 11.87 9.80 -8.54
N ILE A 58 11.04 9.04 -7.82
CA ILE A 58 9.68 9.45 -7.43
C ILE A 58 9.48 9.39 -5.92
N ASN A 59 8.59 10.24 -5.43
CA ASN A 59 8.13 10.23 -4.04
C ASN A 59 6.70 9.68 -3.98
N ILE A 60 6.43 8.73 -3.06
CA ILE A 60 5.11 8.11 -2.89
C ILE A 60 4.61 8.34 -1.46
N ILE A 61 3.42 8.92 -1.33
CA ILE A 61 2.73 9.08 -0.04
C ILE A 61 1.83 7.87 0.22
N LEU A 62 2.21 7.07 1.21
CA LEU A 62 1.40 5.95 1.69
C LEU A 62 0.62 6.34 2.95
N ASN A 63 -0.64 6.73 2.77
CA ASN A 63 -1.55 6.90 3.91
C ASN A 63 -1.88 5.53 4.49
N LYS A 64 -1.42 5.25 5.71
CA LYS A 64 -1.83 4.04 6.43
C LYS A 64 -3.34 4.12 6.70
N PRO A 65 -4.15 3.13 6.31
CA PRO A 65 -5.56 3.13 6.67
C PRO A 65 -5.67 3.03 8.19
N VAL A 66 -6.16 4.10 8.82
CA VAL A 66 -6.48 4.06 10.24
C VAL A 66 -7.81 3.32 10.36
N HIS A 67 -7.76 2.05 10.77
CA HIS A 67 -8.99 1.31 11.07
C HIS A 67 -9.69 1.98 12.26
N THR A 68 -10.84 2.60 12.02
CA THR A 68 -11.71 3.15 13.06
C THR A 68 -12.89 2.22 13.29
N THR A 69 -13.23 2.00 14.55
CA THR A 69 -14.48 1.36 14.97
C THR A 69 -15.39 2.41 15.57
N GLN A 70 -16.66 2.39 15.18
CA GLN A 70 -17.67 3.23 15.80
C GLN A 70 -18.09 2.61 17.13
N ILE A 71 -18.12 3.42 18.19
CA ILE A 71 -18.62 3.02 19.51
C ILE A 71 -19.72 3.99 19.88
N THR A 72 -20.93 3.46 20.07
CA THR A 72 -22.10 4.21 20.51
C THR A 72 -22.27 4.09 22.02
N ASN A 73 -22.42 5.22 22.70
CA ASN A 73 -22.82 5.24 24.10
C ASN A 73 -24.36 5.23 24.18
N TRP A 74 -24.93 4.07 24.48
CA TRP A 74 -26.38 3.90 24.57
C TRP A 74 -27.02 4.71 25.70
N ASP A 75 -26.30 5.00 26.78
CA ASP A 75 -26.82 5.86 27.86
C ASP A 75 -26.96 7.31 27.38
N THR A 76 -25.95 7.82 26.66
CA THR A 76 -26.02 9.16 26.04
C THR A 76 -27.14 9.22 25.00
N PHE A 77 -27.28 8.18 24.17
CA PHE A 77 -28.36 8.09 23.19
C PHE A 77 -29.74 8.13 23.87
N ASN A 78 -29.94 7.31 24.90
CA ASN A 78 -31.19 7.25 25.64
C ASN A 78 -31.51 8.57 26.33
N ASN A 79 -30.52 9.23 26.95
CA ASN A 79 -30.71 10.54 27.56
C ASN A 79 -31.12 11.61 26.53
N SER A 80 -30.50 11.61 25.35
CA SER A 80 -30.88 12.50 24.26
C SER A 80 -32.32 12.26 23.78
N LEU A 81 -32.78 11.01 23.74
CA LEU A 81 -34.17 10.69 23.41
C LEU A 81 -35.15 11.13 24.51
N VAL A 82 -34.78 10.98 25.79
CA VAL A 82 -35.61 11.42 26.92
C VAL A 82 -35.75 12.94 26.94
N GLU A 83 -34.69 13.70 26.67
CA GLU A 83 -34.78 15.18 26.56
C GLU A 83 -35.74 15.61 25.44
N LEU A 84 -35.85 14.83 24.36
CA LEU A 84 -36.79 15.06 23.26
C LEU A 84 -38.24 14.71 23.60
N THR A 85 -38.52 14.02 24.70
CA THR A 85 -39.91 13.69 25.11
C THR A 85 -40.63 14.84 25.83
N TYR A 86 -39.93 15.93 26.18
CA TYR A 86 -40.51 17.11 26.83
C TYR A 86 -41.16 18.11 25.87
N VAL A 87 -41.51 17.70 24.64
CA VAL A 87 -42.13 18.59 23.66
C VAL A 87 -43.65 18.56 23.81
N THR A 88 -44.25 19.74 24.00
CA THR A 88 -45.69 20.00 23.91
C THR A 88 -46.30 19.33 22.69
N GLN A 89 -47.46 18.68 22.86
CA GLN A 89 -48.15 17.99 21.76
C GLN A 89 -48.31 18.93 20.55
N PRO A 90 -47.76 18.56 19.37
CA PRO A 90 -47.88 19.39 18.19
C PRO A 90 -49.33 19.39 17.69
N SER A 91 -49.82 20.55 17.30
CA SER A 91 -51.11 20.71 16.64
C SER A 91 -51.02 20.20 15.19
N ILE A 92 -51.52 19.00 14.92
CA ILE A 92 -51.54 18.41 13.57
C ILE A 92 -52.88 18.72 12.91
N ASN A 93 -52.90 19.66 11.95
CA ASN A 93 -54.12 20.08 11.26
C ASN A 93 -54.16 19.66 9.78
N SER A 94 -53.07 19.09 9.25
CA SER A 94 -52.95 18.65 7.87
C SER A 94 -52.05 17.43 7.69
N SER A 95 -52.18 16.75 6.54
CA SER A 95 -51.28 15.66 6.13
C SER A 95 -49.82 16.14 5.98
N SER A 96 -49.62 17.41 5.60
CA SER A 96 -48.29 18.02 5.53
C SER A 96 -47.64 18.13 6.91
N ASP A 97 -48.41 18.52 7.93
CA ASP A 97 -47.92 18.62 9.31
C ASP A 97 -47.50 17.26 9.86
N LEU A 98 -48.27 16.21 9.55
CA LEU A 98 -47.91 14.84 9.91
C LEU A 98 -46.58 14.41 9.29
N ASN A 99 -46.39 14.65 7.98
CA ASN A 99 -45.13 14.32 7.31
C ASN A 99 -43.94 15.09 7.87
N ASN A 100 -44.14 16.36 8.24
CA ASN A 100 -43.11 17.18 8.86
C ASN A 100 -42.73 16.68 10.26
N GLU A 101 -43.70 16.26 11.08
CA GLU A 101 -43.42 15.68 12.40
C GLU A 101 -42.71 14.33 12.31
N VAL A 102 -43.06 13.48 11.33
CA VAL A 102 -42.33 12.23 11.05
C VAL A 102 -40.89 12.52 10.60
N ALA A 103 -40.69 13.53 9.75
CA ALA A 103 -39.35 13.92 9.32
C ALA A 103 -38.50 14.45 10.49
N LYS A 104 -39.10 15.26 11.38
CA LYS A 104 -38.44 15.74 12.60
C LYS A 104 -38.08 14.59 13.54
N PHE A 105 -38.99 13.63 13.75
CA PHE A 105 -38.72 12.44 14.56
C PHE A 105 -37.52 11.66 14.04
N ASN A 106 -37.49 11.38 12.73
CA ASN A 106 -36.37 10.67 12.10
C ASN A 106 -35.06 11.47 12.21
N CYS A 107 -35.12 12.79 11.98
CA CYS A 107 -33.98 13.68 12.12
C CYS A 107 -33.41 13.65 13.55
N ASN A 108 -34.28 13.70 14.55
CA ASN A 108 -33.92 13.67 15.96
C ASN A 108 -33.24 12.35 16.36
N ILE A 109 -33.72 11.21 15.86
CA ILE A 109 -33.07 9.91 16.09
C ILE A 109 -31.66 9.90 15.47
N VAL A 110 -31.52 10.38 14.24
CA VAL A 110 -30.22 10.42 13.54
C VAL A 110 -29.24 11.32 14.27
N ILE A 111 -29.69 12.49 14.75
CA ILE A 111 -28.89 13.43 15.55
C ILE A 111 -28.50 12.82 16.90
N ALA A 112 -29.43 12.18 17.60
CA ALA A 112 -29.14 11.51 18.87
C ALA A 112 -28.09 10.39 18.67
N LEU A 113 -28.22 9.60 17.60
CA LEU A 113 -27.29 8.52 17.27
C LEU A 113 -25.90 9.07 16.91
N SER A 114 -25.83 10.14 16.11
CA SER A 114 -24.55 10.73 15.71
C SER A 114 -23.82 11.36 16.90
N ASN A 115 -24.54 12.04 17.79
CA ASN A 115 -23.98 12.62 19.02
C ASN A 115 -23.50 11.56 20.01
N ALA A 116 -24.20 10.42 20.09
CA ALA A 116 -23.83 9.30 20.95
C ALA A 116 -22.73 8.41 20.38
N THR A 117 -22.42 8.51 19.08
CA THR A 117 -21.47 7.64 18.39
C THR A 117 -20.14 8.35 18.15
N LYS A 118 -19.05 7.76 18.64
CA LYS A 118 -17.69 8.25 18.39
C LYS A 118 -16.87 7.25 17.57
N ALA A 119 -16.09 7.78 16.64
CA ALA A 119 -15.08 7.00 15.94
C ALA A 119 -13.85 6.82 16.84
N VAL A 120 -13.55 5.58 17.22
CA VAL A 120 -12.37 5.24 18.02
C VAL A 120 -11.37 4.53 17.13
N LYS A 121 -10.10 4.93 17.19
CA LYS A 121 -9.02 4.20 16.52
C LYS A 121 -8.99 2.79 17.09
N THR A 122 -9.13 1.80 16.21
CA THR A 122 -8.98 0.40 16.60
C THR A 122 -7.54 0.26 17.10
N LYS A 123 -7.36 0.03 18.40
CA LYS A 123 -6.04 -0.32 18.91
C LYS A 123 -5.70 -1.65 18.25
N GLU A 124 -4.68 -1.66 17.40
CA GLU A 124 -4.06 -2.90 16.95
C GLU A 124 -3.84 -3.76 18.20
N ARG A 125 -4.40 -4.97 18.20
CA ARG A 125 -4.24 -5.86 19.35
C ARG A 125 -2.75 -6.09 19.50
N PRO A 126 -2.12 -5.67 20.62
CA PRO A 126 -0.69 -5.84 20.76
C PRO A 126 -0.40 -7.33 20.64
N ILE A 127 0.49 -7.68 19.71
CA ILE A 127 0.94 -9.05 19.52
C ILE A 127 1.35 -9.58 20.90
N LYS A 128 0.64 -10.61 21.38
CA LYS A 128 0.94 -11.22 22.67
C LYS A 128 2.26 -11.97 22.53
N LEU A 129 3.37 -11.29 22.82
CA LEU A 129 4.69 -11.92 22.87
C LEU A 129 4.72 -13.01 23.94
N PRO A 130 5.37 -14.16 23.69
CA PRO A 130 5.56 -15.20 24.68
C PRO A 130 6.26 -14.67 25.96
N PRO A 131 5.96 -15.25 27.13
CA PRO A 131 6.54 -14.84 28.42
C PRO A 131 8.07 -14.79 28.40
N ASP A 132 8.70 -15.75 27.73
CA ASP A 132 10.16 -15.86 27.65
C ASP A 132 10.79 -14.70 26.88
N VAL A 133 10.17 -14.30 25.76
CA VAL A 133 10.63 -13.14 24.96
C VAL A 133 10.47 -11.86 25.78
N LYS A 134 9.36 -11.73 26.52
CA LYS A 134 9.16 -10.58 27.43
C LYS A 134 10.22 -10.54 28.53
N ALA A 135 10.60 -11.68 29.09
CA ALA A 135 11.67 -11.76 30.08
C ALA A 135 13.02 -11.32 29.48
N MET A 136 13.37 -11.79 28.27
CA MET A 136 14.58 -11.37 27.57
C MET A 136 14.61 -9.86 27.27
N ILE A 137 13.48 -9.27 26.86
CA ILE A 137 13.36 -7.82 26.64
C ILE A 137 13.60 -7.05 27.95
N LYS A 138 13.03 -7.51 29.08
CA LYS A 138 13.29 -6.89 30.39
C LYS A 138 14.77 -6.94 30.77
N ILE A 139 15.45 -8.05 30.52
CA ILE A 139 16.90 -8.18 30.79
C ILE A 139 17.70 -7.24 29.88
N LYS A 140 17.35 -7.14 28.59
CA LYS A 140 17.97 -6.19 27.65
C LYS A 140 17.86 -4.74 28.15
N VAL A 141 16.67 -4.33 28.61
CA VAL A 141 16.45 -2.97 29.14
C VAL A 141 17.29 -2.72 30.39
N LYS A 142 17.40 -3.70 31.30
CA LYS A 142 18.28 -3.59 32.49
C LYS A 142 19.75 -3.42 32.09
N LEU A 143 20.23 -4.20 31.12
CA LEU A 143 21.61 -4.09 30.64
C LEU A 143 21.88 -2.79 29.90
N GLN A 144 20.92 -2.26 29.13
CA GLN A 144 21.05 -0.96 28.48
C GLN A 144 21.22 0.16 29.53
N ARG A 145 20.43 0.15 30.60
CA ARG A 145 20.59 1.08 31.73
C ARG A 145 21.96 0.94 32.40
N LEU A 146 22.40 -0.31 32.63
CA LEU A 146 23.72 -0.58 33.20
C LEU A 146 24.84 -0.06 32.29
N PHE A 147 24.71 -0.25 30.97
CA PHE A 147 25.69 0.21 29.99
C PHE A 147 25.77 1.73 29.93
N SER A 148 24.64 2.43 29.96
CA SER A 148 24.62 3.91 30.03
C SER A 148 25.42 4.45 31.21
N ASN A 149 25.40 3.74 32.35
CA ASN A 149 26.09 4.16 33.57
C ASN A 149 27.57 3.70 33.63
N THR A 150 27.89 2.53 33.07
CA THR A 150 29.22 1.90 33.25
C THR A 150 30.10 1.97 32.01
N GLN A 151 29.51 2.15 30.82
CA GLN A 151 30.18 2.04 29.51
C GLN A 151 31.04 0.77 29.33
N SER A 152 30.77 -0.27 30.11
CA SER A 152 31.58 -1.50 30.12
C SER A 152 31.36 -2.30 28.84
N GLN A 153 32.46 -2.73 28.22
CA GLN A 153 32.44 -3.58 27.04
C GLN A 153 31.77 -4.94 27.32
N LEU A 154 31.91 -5.46 28.53
CA LEU A 154 31.26 -6.71 28.96
C LEU A 154 29.73 -6.55 28.95
N THR A 155 29.21 -5.41 29.41
CA THR A 155 27.78 -5.10 29.35
C THR A 155 27.30 -4.96 27.90
N LYS A 156 28.09 -4.32 27.03
CA LYS A 156 27.78 -4.23 25.59
C LYS A 156 27.69 -5.59 24.92
N ASN A 157 28.62 -6.50 25.24
CA ASN A 157 28.62 -7.87 24.73
C ASN A 157 27.34 -8.62 25.17
N ASN A 158 26.94 -8.46 26.43
CA ASN A 158 25.70 -9.07 26.95
C ASN A 158 24.43 -8.51 26.29
N ILE A 159 24.39 -7.20 25.99
CA ILE A 159 23.29 -6.60 25.22
C ILE A 159 23.20 -7.23 23.83
N ASN A 160 24.33 -7.33 23.12
CA ASN A 160 24.37 -7.92 21.79
C ASN A 160 23.94 -9.39 21.80
N TYR A 161 24.41 -10.17 22.78
CA TYR A 161 24.02 -11.57 22.97
C TYR A 161 22.50 -11.71 23.15
N ILE A 162 21.89 -10.95 24.05
CA ILE A 162 20.45 -11.01 24.27
C ILE A 162 19.67 -10.51 23.06
N ASN A 163 20.15 -9.48 22.37
CA ASN A 163 19.52 -8.99 21.15
C ASN A 163 19.49 -10.07 20.06
N ASN A 164 20.60 -10.79 19.87
CA ASN A 164 20.67 -11.91 18.92
C ASN A 164 19.77 -13.07 19.35
N LYS A 165 19.67 -13.36 20.64
CA LYS A 165 18.76 -14.38 21.17
C LYS A 165 17.29 -14.02 20.92
N ILE A 166 16.89 -12.77 21.16
CA ILE A 166 15.55 -12.27 20.86
C ILE A 166 15.24 -12.39 19.37
N LYS A 167 16.19 -12.01 18.49
CA LYS A 167 16.03 -12.15 17.03
C LYS A 167 15.77 -13.60 16.64
N LYS A 168 16.61 -14.54 17.11
CA LYS A 168 16.45 -15.97 16.82
C LYS A 168 15.11 -16.52 17.27
N VAL A 169 14.69 -16.22 18.50
CA VAL A 169 13.40 -16.72 19.04
C VAL A 169 12.23 -16.12 18.27
N THR A 170 12.25 -14.82 17.97
CA THR A 170 11.19 -14.16 17.20
C THR A 170 11.08 -14.75 15.78
N LEU A 171 12.21 -15.04 15.15
CA LEU A 171 12.27 -15.67 13.84
C LEU A 171 11.69 -17.10 13.87
N SER A 172 12.07 -17.91 14.87
CA SER A 172 11.50 -19.26 15.07
C SER A 172 10.00 -19.24 15.23
N LEU A 173 9.48 -18.37 16.10
CA LEU A 173 8.04 -18.23 16.33
C LEU A 173 7.29 -17.81 15.07
N ARG A 174 7.90 -16.95 14.24
CA ARG A 174 7.34 -16.56 12.96
C ARG A 174 7.32 -17.73 11.98
N HIS A 175 8.39 -18.52 11.89
CA HIS A 175 8.44 -19.71 11.05
C HIS A 175 7.45 -20.77 11.50
N GLU A 176 7.36 -21.06 12.80
CA GLU A 176 6.38 -21.99 13.35
C GLU A 176 4.95 -21.58 13.03
N LYS A 177 4.62 -20.29 13.19
CA LYS A 177 3.31 -19.74 12.81
C LYS A 177 3.03 -19.94 11.32
N TRP A 178 4.00 -19.63 10.45
CA TRP A 178 3.86 -19.83 9.01
C TRP A 178 3.70 -21.29 8.63
N ASN A 179 4.52 -22.18 9.20
CA ASN A 179 4.45 -23.61 8.97
C ASN A 179 3.11 -24.18 9.43
N SER A 180 2.59 -23.75 10.58
CA SER A 180 1.28 -24.13 11.09
C SER A 180 0.15 -23.63 10.17
N THR A 181 0.21 -22.37 9.72
CA THR A 181 -0.74 -21.83 8.74
C THR A 181 -0.70 -22.61 7.43
N PHE A 182 0.49 -22.96 6.94
CA PHE A 182 0.69 -23.68 5.69
C PHE A 182 0.20 -25.12 5.77
N ALA A 183 0.50 -25.84 6.87
CA ALA A 183 -0.03 -27.17 7.13
C ALA A 183 -1.56 -27.17 7.15
N THR A 184 -2.17 -26.23 7.90
CA THR A 184 -3.62 -26.07 7.94
C THR A 184 -4.22 -25.76 6.57
N LEU A 185 -3.51 -24.99 5.73
CA LEU A 185 -3.93 -24.67 4.36
C LEU A 185 -3.90 -25.91 3.46
N ILE A 186 -2.82 -26.70 3.51
CA ILE A 186 -2.71 -27.96 2.76
C ILE A 186 -3.83 -28.92 3.14
N ASP A 187 -4.03 -29.13 4.44
CA ASP A 187 -5.03 -30.08 4.95
C ASP A 187 -6.46 -29.68 4.56
N SER A 188 -6.73 -28.37 4.49
CA SER A 188 -8.06 -27.84 4.17
C SER A 188 -8.45 -27.87 2.69
N LYS A 189 -7.53 -28.21 1.76
CA LYS A 189 -7.73 -28.21 0.29
C LYS A 189 -8.63 -27.04 -0.21
N PRO A 190 -8.32 -25.78 0.14
CA PRO A 190 -9.20 -24.66 -0.16
C PRO A 190 -9.22 -24.37 -1.66
N SER A 191 -10.32 -23.79 -2.14
CA SER A 191 -10.36 -23.22 -3.49
C SER A 191 -9.30 -22.12 -3.64
N GLU A 192 -8.79 -21.92 -4.86
CA GLU A 192 -7.72 -20.94 -5.16
C GLU A 192 -8.05 -19.54 -4.60
N LYS A 193 -9.30 -19.11 -4.72
CA LYS A 193 -9.78 -17.83 -4.16
C LYS A 193 -9.69 -17.78 -2.63
N GLN A 194 -10.03 -18.86 -1.94
CA GLN A 194 -9.94 -18.94 -0.47
C GLN A 194 -8.49 -19.00 0.00
N PHE A 195 -7.62 -19.68 -0.74
CA PHE A 195 -6.18 -19.73 -0.50
C PHE A 195 -5.58 -18.32 -0.54
N TRP A 196 -5.79 -17.58 -1.63
CA TRP A 196 -5.26 -16.22 -1.79
C TRP A 196 -5.84 -15.21 -0.79
N ASN A 197 -7.11 -15.34 -0.43
CA ASN A 197 -7.72 -14.47 0.59
C ASN A 197 -7.14 -14.71 2.00
N LYS A 198 -6.81 -15.97 2.34
CA LYS A 198 -6.19 -16.31 3.64
C LYS A 198 -4.74 -15.84 3.72
N LEU A 199 -4.02 -15.83 2.59
CA LEU A 199 -2.67 -15.26 2.47
C LEU A 199 -2.67 -13.72 2.57
N LYS A 200 -3.60 -13.04 1.90
CA LYS A 200 -3.72 -11.56 1.90
C LYS A 200 -4.06 -10.98 3.27
N THR A 201 -4.73 -11.75 4.13
CA THR A 201 -5.14 -11.29 5.47
C THR A 201 -4.06 -11.49 6.55
N GLN A 202 -2.96 -12.18 6.25
CA GLN A 202 -1.90 -12.50 7.22
C GLN A 202 -0.58 -11.73 7.03
N THR A 203 -0.49 -10.79 6.09
CA THR A 203 0.73 -10.00 5.87
C THR A 203 0.89 -8.89 6.91
N GLU A 204 1.55 -9.22 8.02
CA GLU A 204 2.41 -8.29 8.74
C GLU A 204 3.88 -8.68 8.53
N SER A 205 4.71 -7.66 8.25
CA SER A 205 6.17 -7.68 8.07
C SER A 205 6.68 -8.16 6.70
N THR A 206 7.04 -7.19 5.87
CA THR A 206 8.05 -7.32 4.79
C THR A 206 9.41 -7.62 5.40
N GLU A 207 9.72 -8.91 5.60
CA GLU A 207 11.11 -9.37 5.59
C GLU A 207 11.33 -10.22 4.34
N ALA A 208 12.43 -9.95 3.66
CA ALA A 208 12.79 -10.51 2.36
C ALA A 208 12.83 -12.04 2.38
N LEU A 209 12.47 -12.65 1.24
CA LEU A 209 12.53 -14.09 1.04
C LEU A 209 13.95 -14.64 1.28
N PRO A 210 14.09 -15.82 1.92
CA PRO A 210 15.36 -16.49 2.08
C PRO A 210 15.70 -17.27 0.81
N ASN A 211 16.44 -16.67 -0.13
CA ASN A 211 17.10 -17.40 -1.21
C ASN A 211 18.59 -17.00 -1.25
N SER A 212 19.35 -17.42 -0.23
CA SER A 212 20.78 -17.12 -0.10
C SER A 212 21.70 -18.21 -0.66
N THR A 213 21.19 -19.21 -1.37
CA THR A 213 22.00 -20.35 -1.86
C THR A 213 22.02 -20.54 -3.37
N LEU A 214 21.20 -19.80 -4.14
CA LEU A 214 21.25 -19.82 -5.60
C LEU A 214 22.24 -18.77 -6.13
N ASN A 215 23.01 -19.12 -7.16
CA ASN A 215 23.86 -18.18 -7.89
C ASN A 215 22.98 -17.12 -8.62
N SER A 216 23.57 -16.00 -9.06
CA SER A 216 22.80 -14.90 -9.66
C SER A 216 22.00 -15.34 -10.89
N ASP A 217 22.56 -16.26 -11.66
CA ASP A 217 22.03 -16.63 -12.97
C ASP A 217 20.83 -17.57 -12.81
N GLU A 218 20.91 -18.51 -11.86
CA GLU A 218 19.79 -19.37 -11.45
C GLU A 218 18.63 -18.55 -10.87
N LYS A 219 18.93 -17.45 -10.14
CA LYS A 219 17.90 -16.55 -9.64
C LYS A 219 17.19 -15.86 -10.78
N VAL A 220 17.93 -15.29 -11.73
CA VAL A 220 17.36 -14.61 -12.90
C VAL A 220 16.49 -15.57 -13.71
N GLU A 221 16.97 -16.79 -13.95
CA GLU A 221 16.23 -17.80 -14.71
C GLU A 221 14.96 -18.26 -13.97
N THR A 222 15.05 -18.46 -12.65
CA THR A 222 13.89 -18.83 -11.82
C THR A 222 12.86 -17.71 -11.78
N PHE A 223 13.30 -16.45 -11.71
CA PHE A 223 12.42 -15.29 -11.78
C PHE A 223 11.78 -15.16 -13.16
N ALA A 224 12.55 -15.28 -14.24
CA ALA A 224 12.05 -15.21 -15.61
C ALA A 224 10.96 -16.28 -15.87
N LYS A 225 11.23 -17.53 -15.47
CA LYS A 225 10.28 -18.65 -15.59
C LYS A 225 9.03 -18.46 -14.75
N HIS A 226 9.17 -17.89 -13.54
CA HIS A 226 8.03 -17.57 -12.70
C HIS A 226 7.16 -16.45 -13.31
N PHE A 227 7.78 -15.40 -13.84
CA PHE A 227 7.07 -14.34 -14.56
C PHE A 227 6.35 -14.88 -15.79
N GLU A 228 7.03 -15.68 -16.61
CA GLU A 228 6.45 -16.30 -17.80
C GLU A 228 5.18 -17.10 -17.47
N GLN A 229 5.22 -17.96 -16.44
CA GLN A 229 4.07 -18.75 -15.98
C GLN A 229 2.92 -17.90 -15.43
N THR A 230 3.26 -16.81 -14.73
CA THR A 230 2.27 -15.89 -14.14
C THR A 230 1.55 -15.07 -15.21
N PHE A 231 2.23 -14.71 -16.30
CA PHE A 231 1.66 -13.92 -17.37
C PHE A 231 0.98 -14.75 -18.48
N THR A 232 1.30 -16.04 -18.63
CA THR A 232 0.61 -16.93 -19.59
C THR A 232 -0.76 -17.40 -19.12
N THR A 233 -1.03 -17.44 -17.81
CA THR A 233 -2.27 -18.03 -17.26
C THR A 233 -3.49 -17.10 -17.24
N ASN A 234 -3.35 -15.79 -17.49
CA ASN A 234 -4.42 -14.80 -17.35
C ASN A 234 -4.85 -14.09 -18.65
N CYS A 235 -4.90 -14.80 -19.77
CA CYS A 235 -5.39 -14.24 -21.05
C CYS A 235 -6.85 -14.58 -21.35
N LYS A 236 -7.81 -14.32 -20.45
CA LYS A 236 -9.24 -14.27 -20.81
C LYS A 236 -10.05 -13.30 -19.93
N THR A 237 -10.03 -12.00 -20.24
CA THR A 237 -11.21 -11.12 -20.10
C THR A 237 -11.05 -9.87 -20.96
N LYS A 238 -12.09 -9.55 -21.74
CA LYS A 238 -12.17 -8.36 -22.60
C LYS A 238 -12.24 -7.07 -21.76
N PRO A 239 -11.62 -5.95 -22.18
CA PRO A 239 -11.76 -4.68 -21.49
C PRO A 239 -13.12 -4.04 -21.81
N LYS A 240 -13.76 -3.45 -20.79
CA LYS A 240 -14.86 -2.48 -20.97
C LYS A 240 -14.24 -1.11 -21.27
N PRO A 241 -14.83 -0.31 -22.19
CA PRO A 241 -14.28 1.00 -22.54
C PRO A 241 -14.73 2.10 -21.56
N SER A 242 -13.99 3.22 -21.65
CA SER A 242 -14.22 4.55 -21.08
C SER A 242 -13.80 4.80 -19.62
N LEU A 243 -12.56 5.24 -19.45
CA LEU A 243 -12.19 6.49 -18.77
C LEU A 243 -10.67 6.69 -18.91
N PHE A 244 -10.24 6.97 -20.15
CA PHE A 244 -8.85 7.33 -20.42
C PHE A 244 -8.67 8.84 -20.19
N LYS A 245 -7.71 9.22 -19.35
CA LYS A 245 -7.11 10.56 -19.33
C LYS A 245 -5.62 10.40 -19.63
N TYR A 246 -5.19 10.90 -20.79
CA TYR A 246 -3.79 10.92 -21.20
C TYR A 246 -3.21 12.35 -21.05
N TYR A 247 -1.89 12.40 -20.82
CA TYR A 247 -1.01 13.54 -20.56
C TYR A 247 -1.28 14.81 -21.38
N THR A 248 -1.22 15.97 -20.71
CA THR A 248 -1.18 17.31 -21.32
C THR A 248 0.28 17.77 -21.48
N THR A 249 0.66 18.25 -22.66
CA THR A 249 1.90 19.02 -22.86
C THR A 249 1.59 20.39 -23.46
N ASN A 250 2.36 21.41 -23.08
CA ASN A 250 2.09 22.85 -23.31
C ASN A 250 2.16 23.32 -24.78
N LYS A 251 2.28 22.43 -25.78
CA LYS A 251 2.54 22.84 -27.18
C LYS A 251 1.34 22.72 -28.12
N HIS A 252 0.34 21.92 -27.80
CA HIS A 252 -0.90 21.80 -28.57
C HIS A 252 -2.07 21.56 -27.62
N ASN A 253 -2.95 22.55 -27.44
CA ASN A 253 -4.15 22.45 -26.61
C ASN A 253 -5.27 21.61 -27.25
N THR A 254 -4.91 20.56 -27.99
CA THR A 254 -5.84 19.60 -28.57
C THR A 254 -5.33 18.17 -28.40
N PRO A 255 -6.22 17.19 -28.16
CA PRO A 255 -5.84 15.79 -28.07
C PRO A 255 -5.15 15.34 -29.36
N ILE A 256 -3.95 14.77 -29.25
CA ILE A 256 -3.29 14.12 -30.39
C ILE A 256 -3.99 12.79 -30.65
N SER A 257 -4.42 12.59 -31.89
CA SER A 257 -5.02 11.33 -32.32
C SER A 257 -3.97 10.23 -32.40
N SER A 258 -4.39 8.96 -32.33
CA SER A 258 -3.50 7.81 -32.52
C SER A 258 -2.72 7.89 -33.85
N ALA A 259 -3.36 8.43 -34.89
CA ALA A 259 -2.74 8.63 -36.20
C ALA A 259 -1.60 9.65 -36.18
N GLU A 260 -1.71 10.72 -35.38
CA GLU A 260 -0.66 11.72 -35.23
C GLU A 260 0.52 11.20 -34.42
N LEU A 261 0.27 10.39 -33.40
CA LEU A 261 1.33 9.73 -32.62
C LEU A 261 2.10 8.71 -33.48
N ASP A 262 1.39 7.88 -34.24
CA ASP A 262 2.00 6.92 -35.16
C ASP A 262 2.84 7.64 -36.23
N LYS A 263 2.38 8.80 -36.70
CA LYS A 263 3.13 9.65 -37.63
C LYS A 263 4.38 10.25 -36.99
N ALA A 264 4.31 10.70 -35.74
CA ALA A 264 5.47 11.21 -34.99
C ALA A 264 6.53 10.11 -34.76
N ILE A 265 6.08 8.90 -34.40
CA ILE A 265 6.94 7.72 -34.24
C ILE A 265 7.55 7.31 -35.59
N SER A 266 6.78 7.35 -36.67
CA SER A 266 7.29 7.08 -38.03
C SER A 266 8.32 8.12 -38.47
N ASN A 267 8.13 9.39 -38.12
CA ASN A 267 9.10 10.45 -38.42
C ASN A 267 10.41 10.26 -37.65
N LEU A 268 10.35 9.79 -36.39
CA LEU A 268 11.52 9.44 -35.59
C LEU A 268 12.29 8.24 -36.16
N LYS A 269 11.61 7.29 -36.80
CA LYS A 269 12.24 6.17 -37.50
C LYS A 269 12.97 6.59 -38.78
N ASN A 270 12.57 7.70 -39.40
CA ASN A 270 13.18 8.22 -40.63
C ASN A 270 14.36 9.16 -40.36
N THR A 271 14.50 9.67 -39.14
CA THR A 271 15.73 10.33 -38.71
C THR A 271 16.71 9.28 -38.26
N ASN A 272 17.48 8.71 -39.21
CA ASN A 272 18.67 7.95 -38.85
C ASN A 272 19.54 8.84 -37.96
N SER A 273 19.63 8.47 -36.68
CA SER A 273 20.73 8.91 -35.83
C SER A 273 22.00 8.60 -36.61
N LYS A 274 22.80 9.62 -36.93
CA LYS A 274 24.17 9.40 -37.39
C LYS A 274 24.93 8.80 -36.21
N GLY A 275 24.86 7.47 -36.09
CA GLY A 275 25.80 6.71 -35.27
C GLY A 275 27.19 7.03 -35.79
N LEU A 276 27.98 7.70 -34.96
CA LEU A 276 29.42 7.73 -35.12
C LEU A 276 29.95 6.56 -34.30
N ASP A 277 30.47 5.56 -35.01
CA ASP A 277 31.53 4.67 -34.51
C ASP A 277 32.77 5.50 -34.13
#